data_AF-A0A1F8QF41-F1
#
_entry.id   AF-A0A1F8QF41-F1
#
_cell.length_a   1.000
_cell.length_b   1.000
_cell.length_c   1.000
_cell.angle_alpha   90.00
_cell.angle_beta   90.00
_cell.angle_gamma   90.00
#
_symmetry.space_group_name_H-M   'P 1'
#
loop_
_entity.id
_entity.type
_entity.pdbx_description
1 polymer ?
#
loop_
_entity_poly.entity_id
_entity_poly.type
_entity_poly.pdbx_seq_one_letter_code
_entity_poly.pdbx_strand_id
1 'polypeptide(L)'
;MRKFLLLIWLFFLLLPSGIGRSQADIRLSEVEVDLWPEFDRPSMLVIYKVTISPQTSLPVGIQLRIPAVAGAPNAVAARQPEGSLFTIPYEQELSGEWSILSFNATTPEFQVEYYDPTLTKQDSQRHFEYRWPGDYAVDSFNIQVQQPAGAEDMRFTPSLGAGEQAGDEMVYYTQDIGALDEGQTFTIVMDYQKSDDTLSAENVPVEASGPLDNGSSGWQSIFTALPYLLGLIGLGLIVGGGLWYWRSGKRVESPGRPLPRRRKSGGVYIDEVKESAHIYCHQCGKRASPGDRYCRTCGTQLRLG
;
A
#
# COMPACT_ATOMS: atom_id res chain seq x y z
N MET A 1 -59.59 33.62 8.39
CA MET A 1 -58.32 33.36 9.11
C MET A 1 -58.21 31.92 9.61
N ARG A 2 -59.18 31.41 10.37
CA ARG A 2 -59.17 30.04 10.94
C ARG A 2 -59.09 28.89 9.91
N LYS A 3 -59.70 29.04 8.73
CA LYS A 3 -59.62 28.08 7.62
C LYS A 3 -58.27 28.11 6.88
N PHE A 4 -57.56 29.23 6.92
CA PHE A 4 -56.24 29.39 6.28
C PHE A 4 -55.13 28.78 7.15
N LEU A 5 -55.27 28.89 8.48
CA LEU A 5 -54.41 28.22 9.46
C LEU A 5 -54.50 26.68 9.37
N LEU A 6 -55.71 26.14 9.11
CA LEU A 6 -55.92 24.70 8.91
C LEU A 6 -55.20 24.16 7.65
N LEU A 7 -55.19 24.94 6.56
CA LEU A 7 -54.50 24.56 5.32
C LEU A 7 -52.98 24.57 5.47
N ILE A 8 -52.42 25.52 6.24
CA ILE A 8 -50.98 25.57 6.52
C ILE A 8 -50.55 24.40 7.41
N TRP A 9 -51.40 24.01 8.38
CA TRP A 9 -51.15 22.85 9.23
C TRP A 9 -51.19 21.54 8.44
N LEU A 10 -52.14 21.41 7.51
CA LEU A 10 -52.23 20.24 6.63
C LEU A 10 -51.04 20.14 5.67
N PHE A 11 -50.49 21.28 5.22
CA PHE A 11 -49.32 21.34 4.34
C PHE A 11 -48.03 20.90 5.06
N PHE A 12 -47.89 21.20 6.36
CA PHE A 12 -46.76 20.73 7.16
C PHE A 12 -46.80 19.22 7.47
N LEU A 13 -47.99 18.62 7.49
CA LEU A 13 -48.18 17.17 7.65
C LEU A 13 -47.89 16.37 6.37
N LEU A 14 -47.81 17.03 5.22
CA LEU A 14 -47.49 16.43 3.91
C LEU A 14 -46.01 16.61 3.53
N LEU A 15 -45.22 17.28 4.37
CA LEU A 15 -43.76 17.26 4.21
C LEU A 15 -43.29 15.82 4.49
N PRO A 16 -42.64 15.14 3.53
CA PRO A 16 -42.08 13.83 3.78
C PRO A 16 -41.11 13.95 4.95
N SER A 17 -41.51 13.37 6.08
CA SER A 17 -40.62 13.10 7.20
C SER A 17 -39.41 12.38 6.60
N GLY A 18 -38.22 12.84 6.97
CA GLY A 18 -36.99 12.61 6.23
C GLY A 18 -36.80 11.18 5.73
N ILE A 19 -36.04 11.06 4.65
CA ILE A 19 -35.41 9.81 4.22
C ILE A 19 -34.67 9.26 5.44
N GLY A 20 -35.35 8.42 6.23
CA GLY A 20 -34.71 7.45 7.08
C GLY A 20 -33.96 6.58 6.10
N ARG A 21 -32.67 6.81 5.96
CA ARG A 21 -31.79 5.79 5.44
C ARG A 21 -32.01 4.63 6.41
N SER A 22 -32.77 3.62 5.98
CA SER A 22 -32.59 2.27 6.48
C SER A 22 -31.08 2.12 6.52
N GLN A 23 -30.51 1.97 7.71
CA GLN A 23 -29.17 1.44 7.82
C GLN A 23 -29.22 0.21 6.94
N ALA A 24 -28.38 0.17 5.89
CA ALA A 24 -28.30 -1.04 5.09
C ALA A 24 -28.12 -2.18 6.09
N ASP A 25 -28.87 -3.26 5.93
CA ASP A 25 -28.76 -4.41 6.81
C ASP A 25 -27.39 -5.03 6.53
N ILE A 26 -26.35 -4.51 7.20
CA ILE A 26 -24.96 -4.88 6.98
C ILE A 26 -24.78 -6.22 7.64
N ARG A 27 -24.48 -7.22 6.82
CA ARG A 27 -24.13 -8.57 7.26
C ARG A 27 -22.65 -8.82 7.03
N LEU A 28 -22.02 -9.52 7.95
CA LEU A 28 -20.65 -9.99 7.81
C LEU A 28 -20.71 -11.45 7.35
N SER A 29 -20.12 -11.77 6.21
CA SER A 29 -20.06 -13.16 5.75
C SER A 29 -19.06 -13.97 6.56
N GLU A 30 -18.03 -13.32 7.09
CA GLU A 30 -17.01 -13.98 7.90
C GLU A 30 -16.42 -13.00 8.92
N VAL A 31 -16.25 -13.48 10.15
CA VAL A 31 -15.47 -12.82 11.18
C VAL A 31 -14.55 -13.86 11.78
N GLU A 32 -13.25 -13.62 11.70
CA GLU A 32 -12.23 -14.38 12.43
C GLU A 32 -11.64 -13.48 13.50
N VAL A 33 -11.61 -13.98 14.73
CA VAL A 33 -10.97 -13.31 15.87
C VAL A 33 -9.76 -14.13 16.29
N ASP A 34 -8.59 -13.55 16.08
CA ASP A 34 -7.34 -14.10 16.58
C ASP A 34 -7.02 -13.53 17.96
N LEU A 35 -6.69 -14.41 18.89
CA LEU A 35 -6.23 -14.07 20.24
C LEU A 35 -4.78 -14.53 20.39
N TRP A 36 -3.85 -13.57 20.45
CA TRP A 36 -2.41 -13.80 20.53
C TRP A 36 -1.89 -13.29 21.89
N PRO A 37 -1.98 -14.11 22.95
CA PRO A 37 -1.46 -13.77 24.27
C PRO A 37 0.06 -13.66 24.27
N GLU A 38 0.58 -12.58 24.87
CA GLU A 38 2.02 -12.40 25.10
C GLU A 38 2.84 -12.55 23.80
N PHE A 39 2.32 -12.06 22.67
CA PHE A 39 2.97 -12.19 21.38
C PHE A 39 4.18 -11.28 21.24
N ASP A 40 3.97 -9.96 21.22
CA ASP A 40 5.01 -8.92 21.14
C ASP A 40 4.87 -7.87 22.25
N ARG A 41 3.84 -7.99 23.10
CA ARG A 41 3.60 -7.19 24.31
C ARG A 41 3.11 -8.09 25.44
N PRO A 42 3.32 -7.72 26.72
CA PRO A 42 2.86 -8.50 27.88
C PRO A 42 1.34 -8.35 28.14
N SER A 43 0.54 -8.41 27.08
CA SER A 43 -0.91 -8.24 27.06
C SER A 43 -1.53 -9.18 26.02
N MET A 44 -2.84 -9.15 25.83
CA MET A 44 -3.50 -9.88 24.74
C MET A 44 -3.50 -9.04 23.46
N LEU A 45 -2.95 -9.54 22.36
CA LEU A 45 -3.21 -8.98 21.03
C LEU A 45 -4.49 -9.61 20.47
N VAL A 46 -5.46 -8.78 20.12
CA VAL A 46 -6.71 -9.20 19.47
C VAL A 46 -6.71 -8.68 18.04
N ILE A 47 -6.98 -9.57 17.09
CA ILE A 47 -7.05 -9.25 15.66
C ILE A 47 -8.41 -9.66 15.15
N TYR A 48 -9.19 -8.70 14.67
CA TYR A 48 -10.42 -8.96 13.93
C TYR A 48 -10.09 -8.96 12.45
N LYS A 49 -10.34 -10.08 11.77
CA LYS A 49 -10.35 -10.16 10.30
C LYS A 49 -11.79 -10.33 9.86
N VAL A 50 -12.30 -9.37 9.11
CA VAL A 50 -13.72 -9.27 8.80
C VAL A 50 -13.94 -9.19 7.30
N THR A 51 -14.88 -10.00 6.81
CA THR A 51 -15.37 -9.97 5.44
C THR A 51 -16.84 -9.53 5.43
N ILE A 52 -17.10 -8.38 4.81
CA ILE A 52 -18.44 -7.86 4.58
C ILE A 52 -19.13 -8.71 3.51
N SER A 53 -20.40 -9.04 3.73
CA SER A 53 -21.22 -9.78 2.78
C SER A 53 -21.18 -9.15 1.38
N PRO A 54 -21.02 -9.96 0.31
CA PRO A 54 -21.01 -9.46 -1.07
C PRO A 54 -22.36 -8.89 -1.53
N GLN A 55 -23.42 -9.05 -0.74
CA GLN A 55 -24.72 -8.43 -0.96
C GLN A 55 -24.75 -6.96 -0.48
N THR A 56 -23.78 -6.53 0.32
CA THR A 56 -23.64 -5.15 0.78
C THR A 56 -22.98 -4.28 -0.30
N SER A 57 -23.62 -3.16 -0.66
CA SER A 57 -23.04 -2.21 -1.61
C SER A 57 -21.96 -1.36 -0.95
N LEU A 58 -20.77 -1.32 -1.55
CA LEU A 58 -19.64 -0.49 -1.11
C LEU A 58 -19.60 0.86 -1.86
N PRO A 59 -19.06 1.93 -1.26
CA PRO A 59 -18.53 2.00 0.10
C PRO A 59 -19.64 1.99 1.16
N VAL A 60 -19.33 1.46 2.33
CA VAL A 60 -20.27 1.37 3.46
C VAL A 60 -19.61 1.86 4.75
N GLY A 61 -20.38 2.55 5.59
CA GLY A 61 -19.93 2.95 6.92
C GLY A 61 -20.01 1.77 7.90
N ILE A 62 -18.91 1.48 8.59
CA ILE A 62 -18.79 0.44 9.60
C ILE A 62 -18.62 1.08 10.97
N GLN A 63 -19.28 0.51 11.97
CA GLN A 63 -19.12 0.82 13.39
C GLN A 63 -18.80 -0.48 14.14
N LEU A 64 -17.63 -0.55 14.75
CA LEU A 64 -17.15 -1.75 15.43
C LEU A 64 -16.75 -1.42 16.88
N ARG A 65 -17.14 -2.26 17.83
CA ARG A 65 -16.80 -2.07 19.26
C ARG A 65 -15.54 -2.84 19.62
N ILE A 66 -14.63 -2.15 20.31
CA ILE A 66 -13.53 -2.75 21.07
C ILE A 66 -13.64 -2.34 22.54
N PRO A 67 -13.06 -3.07 23.50
CA PRO A 67 -13.06 -2.67 24.91
C PRO A 67 -12.42 -1.29 25.10
N ALA A 68 -13.07 -0.39 25.86
CA ALA A 68 -12.55 0.95 26.11
C ALA A 68 -11.18 0.92 26.82
N VAL A 69 -10.92 -0.11 27.63
CA VAL A 69 -9.65 -0.34 28.33
C VAL A 69 -8.48 -0.60 27.39
N ALA A 70 -8.73 -1.03 26.15
CA ALA A 70 -7.70 -1.21 25.13
C ALA A 70 -7.12 0.12 24.61
N GLY A 71 -7.82 1.24 24.83
CA GLY A 71 -7.43 2.54 24.30
C GLY A 71 -7.65 2.65 22.80
N ALA A 72 -6.66 3.20 22.08
CA ALA A 72 -6.70 3.30 20.63
C ALA A 72 -6.25 1.97 19.98
N PRO A 73 -6.89 1.51 18.89
CA PRO A 73 -6.42 0.34 18.16
C PRO A 73 -5.01 0.56 17.61
N ASN A 74 -4.23 -0.52 17.56
CA ASN A 74 -2.91 -0.53 16.94
C ASN A 74 -3.02 -0.35 15.42
N ALA A 75 -4.03 -0.96 14.81
CA ALA A 75 -4.30 -0.83 13.38
C ALA A 75 -5.80 -0.89 13.08
N VAL A 76 -6.23 -0.10 12.10
CA VAL A 76 -7.49 -0.28 11.36
C VAL A 76 -7.09 -0.24 9.89
N ALA A 77 -7.25 -1.36 9.19
CA ALA A 77 -6.75 -1.52 7.84
C ALA A 77 -7.78 -2.18 6.91
N ALA A 78 -7.75 -1.83 5.62
CA ALA A 78 -8.53 -2.50 4.58
C ALA A 78 -7.61 -3.40 3.76
N ARG A 79 -8.06 -4.60 3.43
CA ARG A 79 -7.37 -5.45 2.46
C ARG A 79 -7.70 -4.99 1.05
N GLN A 80 -6.67 -4.77 0.27
CA GLN A 80 -6.79 -4.40 -1.14
C GLN A 80 -6.84 -5.66 -2.02
N PRO A 81 -7.29 -5.54 -3.29
CA PRO A 81 -7.41 -6.70 -4.19
C PRO A 81 -6.10 -7.46 -4.45
N GLU A 82 -4.95 -6.83 -4.25
CA GLU A 82 -3.63 -7.47 -4.38
C GLU A 82 -3.19 -8.24 -3.12
N GLY A 83 -3.95 -8.14 -2.03
CA GLY A 83 -3.77 -8.90 -0.79
C GLY A 83 -3.16 -8.10 0.36
N SER A 84 -2.53 -6.96 0.10
CA SER A 84 -1.91 -6.15 1.15
C SER A 84 -2.92 -5.35 1.98
N LEU A 85 -2.52 -5.04 3.21
CA LEU A 85 -3.30 -4.28 4.18
C LEU A 85 -2.82 -2.82 4.17
N PHE A 86 -3.78 -1.91 4.00
CA PHE A 86 -3.52 -0.47 4.10
C PHE A 86 -4.30 0.13 5.26
N THR A 87 -3.61 0.91 6.10
CA THR A 87 -4.25 1.67 7.17
C THR A 87 -5.28 2.63 6.60
N ILE A 88 -6.47 2.62 7.19
CA ILE A 88 -7.57 3.53 6.83
C ILE A 88 -7.88 4.47 8.00
N PRO A 89 -8.33 5.70 7.72
CA PRO A 89 -8.74 6.62 8.78
C PRO A 89 -10.00 6.11 9.48
N TYR A 90 -10.06 6.33 10.79
CA TYR A 90 -11.21 6.02 11.62
C TYR A 90 -11.47 7.16 12.62
N GLU A 91 -12.70 7.24 13.08
CA GLU A 91 -13.12 8.04 14.24
C GLU A 91 -13.35 7.10 15.43
N GLN A 92 -13.09 7.59 16.63
CA GLN A 92 -13.24 6.83 17.87
C GLN A 92 -14.13 7.58 18.84
N GLU A 93 -15.15 6.90 19.37
CA GLU A 93 -16.06 7.43 20.39
C GLU A 93 -16.13 6.47 21.58
N LEU A 94 -15.91 6.99 22.79
CA LEU A 94 -16.06 6.21 24.01
C LEU A 94 -17.53 6.13 24.42
N SER A 95 -18.01 4.92 24.69
CA SER A 95 -19.38 4.63 25.12
C SER A 95 -19.40 3.54 26.19
N GLY A 96 -19.37 3.98 27.46
CA GLY A 96 -19.33 3.07 28.61
C GLY A 96 -18.06 2.23 28.64
N GLU A 97 -18.21 0.90 28.70
CA GLU A 97 -17.09 -0.06 28.65
C GLU A 97 -16.53 -0.27 27.24
N TRP A 98 -17.14 0.35 26.23
CA TRP A 98 -16.79 0.17 24.82
C TRP A 98 -16.18 1.42 24.22
N SER A 99 -15.34 1.21 23.22
CA SER A 99 -14.87 2.21 22.27
C SER A 99 -15.42 1.84 20.90
N ILE A 100 -16.19 2.74 20.30
CA ILE A 100 -16.79 2.57 18.98
C ILE A 100 -15.83 3.14 17.94
N LEU A 101 -15.37 2.29 17.03
CA LEU A 101 -14.55 2.66 15.87
C LEU A 101 -15.46 2.86 14.66
N SER A 102 -15.44 4.04 14.05
CA SER A 102 -16.22 4.37 12.86
C SER A 102 -15.31 4.63 11.67
N PHE A 103 -15.52 3.92 10.55
CA PHE A 103 -14.75 4.11 9.32
C PHE A 103 -15.57 3.75 8.08
N ASN A 104 -15.10 4.16 6.90
CA ASN A 104 -15.73 3.79 5.62
C ASN A 104 -14.95 2.64 4.98
N ALA A 105 -15.59 1.48 4.84
CA ALA A 105 -15.05 0.35 4.10
C ALA A 105 -15.29 0.56 2.60
N THR A 106 -14.21 0.60 1.82
CA THR A 106 -14.23 0.69 0.35
C THR A 106 -13.93 -0.64 -0.33
N THR A 107 -13.45 -1.63 0.44
CA THR A 107 -13.28 -3.02 0.05
C THR A 107 -14.06 -3.92 1.01
N PRO A 108 -14.36 -5.19 0.64
CA PRO A 108 -15.14 -6.09 1.49
C PRO A 108 -14.39 -6.53 2.75
N GLU A 109 -13.06 -6.56 2.70
CA GLU A 109 -12.22 -7.11 3.76
C GLU A 109 -11.50 -6.02 4.54
N PHE A 110 -11.59 -6.08 5.85
CA PHE A 110 -10.86 -5.18 6.75
C PHE A 110 -10.34 -5.92 7.99
N GLN A 111 -9.36 -5.30 8.63
CA GLN A 111 -8.69 -5.81 9.82
C GLN A 111 -8.62 -4.73 10.90
N VAL A 112 -8.88 -5.10 12.14
CA VAL A 112 -8.69 -4.25 13.32
C VAL A 112 -7.82 -4.98 14.33
N GLU A 113 -6.77 -4.32 14.80
CA GLU A 113 -5.86 -4.85 15.82
C GLU A 113 -5.87 -3.96 17.04
N TYR A 114 -5.95 -4.55 18.22
CA TYR A 114 -5.79 -3.82 19.48
C TYR A 114 -5.16 -4.70 20.56
N TYR A 115 -4.57 -4.05 21.56
CA TYR A 115 -4.03 -4.74 22.73
C TYR A 115 -4.99 -4.60 23.90
N ASP A 116 -5.44 -5.72 24.44
CA ASP A 116 -6.26 -5.76 25.64
C ASP A 116 -5.37 -5.98 26.88
N PRO A 117 -5.27 -5.00 27.80
CA PRO A 117 -4.44 -5.10 28.99
C PRO A 117 -5.08 -5.96 30.09
N THR A 118 -6.25 -6.53 29.89
CA THR A 118 -6.96 -7.32 30.92
C THR A 118 -6.47 -8.77 31.05
N LEU A 119 -5.48 -9.19 30.26
CA LEU A 119 -4.73 -10.42 30.51
C LEU A 119 -4.08 -10.35 31.91
N THR A 120 -4.60 -11.13 32.84
CA THR A 120 -4.12 -11.15 34.23
C THR A 120 -3.01 -12.17 34.41
N LYS A 121 -2.02 -11.81 35.24
CA LYS A 121 -0.91 -12.68 35.61
C LYS A 121 -0.89 -12.88 37.13
N GLN A 122 -0.91 -14.12 37.57
CA GLN A 122 -0.73 -14.50 38.97
C GLN A 122 0.31 -15.62 39.06
N ASP A 123 1.53 -15.29 39.50
CA ASP A 123 2.69 -16.20 39.49
C ASP A 123 2.94 -16.78 38.09
N SER A 124 2.74 -18.09 37.87
CA SER A 124 2.79 -18.73 36.55
C SER A 124 1.44 -18.81 35.85
N GLN A 125 0.33 -18.48 36.52
CA GLN A 125 -1.01 -18.57 35.93
C GLN A 125 -1.35 -17.32 35.13
N ARG A 126 -2.01 -17.52 34.00
CA ARG A 126 -2.47 -16.48 33.10
C ARG A 126 -3.96 -16.70 32.84
N HIS A 127 -4.72 -15.63 32.86
CA HIS A 127 -6.17 -15.68 32.69
C HIS A 127 -6.66 -14.49 31.85
N PHE A 128 -7.54 -14.78 30.90
CA PHE A 128 -8.16 -13.79 30.01
C PHE A 128 -9.59 -14.18 29.64
N GLU A 129 -10.46 -13.18 29.54
CA GLU A 129 -11.83 -13.34 29.03
C GLU A 129 -12.02 -12.42 27.82
N TYR A 130 -12.34 -13.03 26.68
CA TYR A 130 -12.72 -12.31 25.47
C TYR A 130 -14.24 -12.26 25.31
N ARG A 131 -14.76 -11.13 24.83
CA ARG A 131 -16.19 -10.94 24.50
C ARG A 131 -16.37 -10.27 23.14
N TRP A 132 -16.95 -10.99 22.19
CA TRP A 132 -17.51 -10.42 20.97
C TRP A 132 -18.83 -9.69 21.27
N PRO A 133 -18.96 -8.41 20.92
CA PRO A 133 -20.10 -7.58 21.30
C PRO A 133 -21.36 -7.77 20.44
N GLY A 134 -21.28 -8.51 19.32
CA GLY A 134 -22.43 -8.75 18.44
C GLY A 134 -22.83 -7.53 17.60
N ASP A 135 -21.86 -6.77 17.06
CA ASP A 135 -22.12 -5.52 16.32
C ASP A 135 -22.96 -5.70 15.05
N TYR A 136 -22.84 -6.86 14.42
CA TYR A 136 -23.51 -7.22 13.18
C TYR A 136 -23.87 -8.70 13.21
N ALA A 137 -24.84 -9.09 12.38
CA ALA A 137 -25.07 -10.49 12.11
C ALA A 137 -23.90 -11.07 11.29
N VAL A 138 -23.47 -12.28 11.66
CA VAL A 138 -22.31 -12.98 11.09
C VAL A 138 -22.76 -14.35 10.55
N ASP A 139 -22.39 -14.67 9.30
CA ASP A 139 -22.66 -16.00 8.72
C ASP A 139 -21.72 -17.09 9.27
N SER A 140 -20.43 -16.74 9.43
CA SER A 140 -19.37 -17.63 9.89
C SER A 140 -18.47 -16.90 10.88
N PHE A 141 -18.52 -17.29 12.16
CA PHE A 141 -17.69 -16.72 13.22
C PHE A 141 -16.64 -17.74 13.67
N ASN A 142 -15.37 -17.39 13.53
CA ASN A 142 -14.23 -18.25 13.85
C ASN A 142 -13.38 -17.62 14.97
N ILE A 143 -12.89 -18.48 15.87
CA ILE A 143 -11.93 -18.10 16.91
C ILE A 143 -10.66 -18.90 16.68
N GLN A 144 -9.53 -18.21 16.71
CA GLN A 144 -8.20 -18.80 16.71
C GLN A 144 -7.41 -18.26 17.89
N VAL A 145 -6.81 -19.15 18.66
CA VAL A 145 -5.92 -18.78 19.77
C VAL A 145 -4.53 -19.33 19.51
N GLN A 146 -3.54 -18.46 19.54
CA GLN A 146 -2.13 -18.86 19.50
C GLN A 146 -1.67 -19.26 20.91
N GLN A 147 -1.04 -20.43 21.04
CA GLN A 147 -0.33 -20.78 22.26
C GLN A 147 0.93 -19.91 22.38
N PRO A 148 1.10 -19.15 23.48
CA PRO A 148 2.34 -18.40 23.68
C PRO A 148 3.56 -19.32 23.76
N ALA A 149 4.72 -18.82 23.34
CA ALA A 149 5.98 -19.53 23.51
C ALA A 149 6.23 -19.86 24.99
N GLY A 150 6.53 -21.13 25.31
CA GLY A 150 6.75 -21.59 26.69
C GLY A 150 5.49 -21.68 27.56
N ALA A 151 4.29 -21.48 26.98
CA ALA A 151 3.04 -21.74 27.69
C ALA A 151 2.70 -23.24 27.68
N GLU A 152 2.11 -23.70 28.78
CA GLU A 152 1.64 -25.06 29.01
C GLU A 152 0.20 -25.04 29.55
N ASP A 153 -0.46 -26.19 29.55
CA ASP A 153 -1.78 -26.39 30.14
C ASP A 153 -2.86 -25.40 29.64
N MET A 154 -2.89 -25.13 28.33
CA MET A 154 -3.93 -24.30 27.71
C MET A 154 -5.32 -24.88 27.98
N ARG A 155 -6.23 -24.06 28.51
CA ARG A 155 -7.62 -24.42 28.81
C ARG A 155 -8.55 -23.34 28.30
N PHE A 156 -9.65 -23.77 27.69
CA PHE A 156 -10.63 -22.89 27.08
C PHE A 156 -12.04 -23.25 27.52
N THR A 157 -12.84 -22.23 27.80
CA THR A 157 -14.29 -22.35 28.04
C THR A 157 -15.03 -21.35 27.12
N PRO A 158 -15.76 -21.81 26.09
CA PRO A 158 -15.92 -23.21 25.66
C PRO A 158 -14.61 -23.82 25.13
N SER A 159 -14.53 -25.15 25.08
CA SER A 159 -13.34 -25.84 24.57
C SER A 159 -13.14 -25.56 23.07
N LEU A 160 -11.88 -25.31 22.69
CA LEU A 160 -11.45 -25.17 21.29
C LEU A 160 -10.86 -26.47 20.71
N GLY A 161 -11.04 -27.60 21.39
CA GLY A 161 -10.46 -28.87 20.94
C GLY A 161 -8.94 -28.96 21.15
N ALA A 162 -8.27 -29.73 20.30
CA ALA A 162 -6.83 -29.95 20.36
C ALA A 162 -6.08 -28.87 19.56
N GLY A 163 -4.92 -28.47 20.07
CA GLY A 163 -4.04 -27.55 19.35
C GLY A 163 -3.36 -28.24 18.18
N GLU A 164 -3.22 -27.53 17.08
CA GLU A 164 -2.52 -27.97 15.87
C GLU A 164 -1.26 -27.14 15.67
N GLN A 165 -0.14 -27.80 15.38
CA GLN A 165 1.09 -27.09 15.04
C GLN A 165 1.01 -26.57 13.60
N ALA A 166 1.21 -25.28 13.41
CA ALA A 166 1.26 -24.63 12.10
C ALA A 166 2.69 -24.58 11.55
N GLY A 167 2.83 -24.05 10.32
CA GLY A 167 4.11 -24.02 9.59
C GLY A 167 5.18 -23.11 10.21
N ASP A 168 4.79 -22.23 11.13
CA ASP A 168 5.67 -21.35 11.92
C ASP A 168 6.12 -22.02 13.25
N GLU A 169 5.90 -23.33 13.39
CA GLU A 169 6.19 -24.13 14.57
C GLU A 169 5.37 -23.78 15.82
N MET A 170 4.45 -22.82 15.72
CA MET A 170 3.53 -22.43 16.79
C MET A 170 2.30 -23.33 16.83
N VAL A 171 1.68 -23.44 18.00
CA VAL A 171 0.46 -24.22 18.20
C VAL A 171 -0.75 -23.29 18.20
N TYR A 172 -1.79 -23.65 17.45
CA TYR A 172 -3.03 -22.90 17.34
C TYR A 172 -4.23 -23.76 17.71
N TYR A 173 -5.17 -23.17 18.44
CA TYR A 173 -6.46 -23.76 18.77
C TYR A 173 -7.53 -23.02 18.01
N THR A 174 -8.29 -23.72 17.18
CA THR A 174 -9.27 -23.10 16.28
C THR A 174 -10.64 -23.74 16.46
N GLN A 175 -11.68 -22.92 16.47
CA GLN A 175 -13.05 -23.39 16.47
C GLN A 175 -13.92 -22.53 15.56
N ASP A 176 -14.67 -23.19 14.68
CA ASP A 176 -15.81 -22.61 13.98
C ASP A 176 -17.01 -22.59 14.94
N ILE A 177 -17.47 -21.40 15.28
CA ILE A 177 -18.64 -21.15 16.14
C ILE A 177 -19.93 -21.14 15.31
N GLY A 178 -19.84 -20.92 13.99
CA GLY A 178 -20.95 -20.80 13.07
C GLY A 178 -21.57 -19.40 13.06
N ALA A 179 -22.85 -19.33 12.68
CA ALA A 179 -23.57 -18.07 12.53
C ALA A 179 -23.91 -17.44 13.89
N LEU A 180 -23.83 -16.11 13.95
CA LEU A 180 -24.27 -15.30 15.09
C LEU A 180 -25.27 -14.24 14.60
N ASP A 181 -26.40 -14.09 15.29
CA ASP A 181 -27.35 -13.02 14.99
C ASP A 181 -26.82 -11.66 15.45
N GLU A 182 -27.36 -10.56 14.90
CA GLU A 182 -27.06 -9.21 15.39
C GLU A 182 -27.43 -9.10 16.88
N GLY A 183 -26.54 -8.53 17.68
CA GLY A 183 -26.68 -8.45 19.14
C GLY A 183 -26.37 -9.75 19.88
N GLN A 184 -26.11 -10.87 19.18
CA GLN A 184 -25.67 -12.11 19.82
C GLN A 184 -24.19 -12.01 20.22
N THR A 185 -23.93 -12.10 21.52
CA THR A 185 -22.56 -12.08 22.06
C THR A 185 -21.93 -13.47 22.04
N PHE A 186 -20.62 -13.51 21.84
CA PHE A 186 -19.82 -14.71 22.07
C PHE A 186 -18.72 -14.43 23.10
N THR A 187 -18.47 -15.37 24.01
CA THR A 187 -17.47 -15.24 25.07
C THR A 187 -16.59 -16.48 25.09
N ILE A 188 -15.28 -16.28 25.28
CA ILE A 188 -14.33 -17.34 25.57
C ILE A 188 -13.43 -16.94 26.73
N VAL A 189 -13.30 -17.85 27.69
CA VAL A 189 -12.32 -17.77 28.78
C VAL A 189 -11.14 -18.64 28.44
N MET A 190 -9.94 -18.11 28.66
CA MET A 190 -8.68 -18.80 28.44
C MET A 190 -7.84 -18.74 29.71
N ASP A 191 -7.34 -19.91 30.12
CA ASP A 191 -6.38 -20.07 31.20
C ASP A 191 -5.16 -20.85 30.70
N TYR A 192 -3.96 -20.44 31.11
CA TYR A 192 -2.73 -21.18 30.81
C TYR A 192 -1.64 -20.94 31.86
N GLN A 193 -0.60 -21.76 31.82
CA GLN A 193 0.57 -21.62 32.68
C GLN A 193 1.79 -21.18 31.87
N LYS A 194 2.56 -20.23 32.39
CA LYS A 194 3.80 -19.73 31.80
C LYS A 194 4.74 -19.26 32.91
N SER A 195 5.95 -19.81 32.97
CA SER A 195 6.89 -19.57 34.07
C SER A 195 7.71 -18.28 33.94
N ASP A 196 7.74 -17.68 32.76
CA ASP A 196 8.52 -16.48 32.44
C ASP A 196 7.68 -15.45 31.65
N ASP A 197 8.30 -14.31 31.31
CA ASP A 197 7.70 -13.23 30.53
C ASP A 197 8.22 -13.17 29.07
N THR A 198 8.88 -14.23 28.58
CA THR A 198 9.36 -14.28 27.18
C THR A 198 8.19 -14.18 26.21
N LEU A 199 8.34 -13.32 25.20
CA LEU A 199 7.30 -13.06 24.21
C LEU A 199 7.41 -14.02 23.02
N SER A 200 6.29 -14.38 22.41
CA SER A 200 6.30 -15.34 21.29
C SER A 200 7.05 -14.82 20.07
N ALA A 201 6.97 -13.51 19.79
CA ALA A 201 7.66 -12.85 18.70
C ALA A 201 9.19 -12.92 18.80
N GLU A 202 9.75 -13.14 19.99
CA GLU A 202 11.20 -13.32 20.19
C GLU A 202 11.69 -14.68 19.66
N ASN A 203 10.78 -15.65 19.50
CA ASN A 203 11.07 -17.02 19.07
C ASN A 203 10.68 -17.31 17.62
N VAL A 204 10.14 -16.31 16.90
CA VAL A 204 9.81 -16.47 15.48
C VAL A 204 11.11 -16.56 14.66
N PRO A 205 11.34 -17.65 13.90
CA PRO A 205 12.51 -17.76 13.05
C PRO A 205 12.53 -16.60 12.04
N VAL A 206 13.57 -15.78 12.06
CA VAL A 206 13.78 -14.76 11.03
C VAL A 206 14.25 -15.46 9.75
N GLU A 207 13.32 -15.80 8.86
CA GLU A 207 13.69 -16.11 7.50
C GLU A 207 14.27 -14.86 6.85
N ALA A 208 15.51 -14.96 6.36
CA ALA A 208 16.06 -13.92 5.51
C ALA A 208 15.11 -13.76 4.31
N SER A 209 14.56 -12.57 4.12
CA SER A 209 13.96 -12.19 2.84
C SER A 209 14.98 -12.62 1.78
N GLY A 210 14.62 -13.60 0.95
CA GLY A 210 15.53 -14.26 0.02
C GLY A 210 16.37 -13.23 -0.74
N PRO A 211 17.59 -13.59 -1.22
CA PRO A 211 18.45 -12.65 -1.90
C PRO A 211 17.64 -11.89 -2.95
N LEU A 212 17.71 -10.55 -2.91
CA LEU A 212 17.10 -9.69 -3.91
C LEU A 212 17.41 -10.30 -5.27
N ASP A 213 16.36 -10.75 -5.96
CA ASP A 213 16.52 -11.26 -7.31
C ASP A 213 16.99 -10.07 -8.14
N ASN A 214 18.29 -10.03 -8.45
CA ASN A 214 18.88 -9.06 -9.36
C ASN A 214 18.40 -9.30 -10.81
N GLY A 215 17.40 -10.16 -11.01
CA GLY A 215 16.58 -10.31 -12.21
C GLY A 215 15.71 -9.09 -12.47
N SER A 216 16.34 -7.95 -12.72
CA SER A 216 15.69 -6.81 -13.33
C SER A 216 15.28 -7.19 -14.77
N SER A 217 14.07 -7.74 -14.89
CA SER A 217 13.43 -8.22 -16.12
C SER A 217 13.34 -7.15 -17.23
N GLY A 218 13.49 -5.87 -16.88
CA GLY A 218 13.62 -4.77 -17.84
C GLY A 218 14.98 -4.68 -18.55
N TRP A 219 16.09 -4.90 -17.85
CA TRP A 219 17.44 -4.66 -18.39
C TRP A 219 17.92 -5.78 -19.31
N GLN A 220 17.47 -7.01 -19.09
CA GLN A 220 17.75 -8.13 -20.00
C GLN A 220 17.15 -7.89 -21.39
N SER A 221 16.01 -7.20 -21.50
CA SER A 221 15.38 -6.86 -22.79
C SER A 221 16.25 -5.88 -23.61
N ILE A 222 16.91 -4.94 -22.95
CA ILE A 222 17.74 -3.90 -23.59
C ILE A 222 19.02 -4.53 -24.16
N PHE A 223 19.71 -5.38 -23.40
CA PHE A 223 20.92 -6.05 -23.89
C PHE A 223 20.63 -7.08 -24.98
N THR A 224 19.45 -7.71 -24.96
CA THR A 224 19.02 -8.64 -26.01
C THR A 224 18.67 -7.91 -27.31
N ALA A 225 18.07 -6.72 -27.23
CA ALA A 225 17.70 -5.91 -28.40
C ALA A 225 18.89 -5.14 -29.01
N LEU A 226 19.93 -4.85 -28.22
CA LEU A 226 21.10 -4.06 -28.64
C LEU A 226 21.84 -4.58 -29.88
N PRO A 227 22.19 -5.87 -30.02
CA PRO A 227 22.89 -6.36 -31.22
C PRO A 227 22.03 -6.22 -32.49
N TYR A 228 20.71 -6.40 -32.40
CA TYR A 228 19.81 -6.20 -33.53
C TYR A 228 19.67 -4.73 -33.90
N LEU A 229 19.61 -3.83 -32.91
CA LEU A 229 19.59 -2.39 -33.12
C LEU A 229 20.89 -1.92 -33.80
N LEU A 230 22.04 -2.35 -33.30
CA LEU A 230 23.35 -2.06 -33.90
C LEU A 230 23.47 -2.66 -35.30
N GLY A 231 22.94 -3.86 -35.52
CA GLY A 231 22.88 -4.50 -36.84
C GLY A 231 22.04 -3.68 -37.83
N LEU A 232 20.86 -3.21 -37.42
CA LEU A 232 19.99 -2.36 -38.25
C LEU A 232 20.63 -1.01 -38.56
N ILE A 233 21.26 -0.37 -37.57
CA ILE A 233 21.99 0.89 -37.76
C ILE A 233 23.17 0.68 -38.72
N GLY A 234 23.95 -0.38 -38.53
CA GLY A 234 25.07 -0.73 -39.41
C GLY A 234 24.63 -0.99 -40.84
N LEU A 235 23.56 -1.77 -41.03
CA LEU A 235 23.01 -2.04 -42.35
C LEU A 235 22.45 -0.77 -43.00
N GLY A 236 21.77 0.09 -42.23
CA GLY A 236 21.31 1.40 -42.67
C GLY A 236 22.45 2.31 -43.12
N LEU A 237 23.59 2.31 -42.41
CA LEU A 237 24.78 3.09 -42.78
C LEU A 237 25.45 2.54 -44.05
N ILE A 238 25.51 1.22 -44.24
CA ILE A 238 26.06 0.61 -45.45
C ILE A 238 25.18 0.93 -46.66
N VAL A 239 23.86 0.74 -46.53
CA VAL A 239 22.91 1.05 -47.60
C VAL A 239 22.90 2.54 -47.90
N GLY A 240 22.81 3.39 -46.86
CA GLY A 240 22.84 4.84 -46.99
C GLY A 240 24.16 5.34 -47.59
N GLY A 241 25.30 4.81 -47.14
CA GLY A 241 26.61 5.11 -47.67
C GLY A 241 26.78 4.66 -49.12
N GLY A 242 26.29 3.47 -49.47
CA GLY A 242 26.30 2.95 -50.84
C GLY A 242 25.43 3.78 -51.78
N LEU A 243 24.23 4.16 -51.35
CA LEU A 243 23.34 5.06 -52.10
C LEU A 243 23.97 6.44 -52.26
N TRP A 244 24.58 6.99 -51.20
CA TRP A 244 25.26 8.28 -51.27
C TRP A 244 26.45 8.24 -52.23
N TYR A 245 27.29 7.20 -52.16
CA TYR A 245 28.43 6.99 -53.04
C TYR A 245 28.01 6.83 -54.50
N TRP A 246 26.96 6.04 -54.76
CA TRP A 246 26.44 5.85 -56.12
C TRP A 246 25.84 7.14 -56.69
N ARG A 247 25.23 7.96 -55.83
CA ARG A 247 24.62 9.24 -56.22
C ARG A 247 25.64 10.37 -56.35
N SER A 248 26.74 10.34 -55.59
CA SER A 248 27.84 11.30 -55.67
C SER A 248 28.86 10.96 -56.77
N GLY A 249 28.96 9.69 -57.17
CA GLY A 249 29.75 9.22 -58.31
C GLY A 249 29.19 9.59 -59.70
N LYS A 250 28.02 10.26 -59.77
CA LYS A 250 27.39 10.73 -61.01
C LYS A 250 27.34 12.26 -61.14
N ARG A 251 28.44 12.95 -60.82
CA ARG A 251 28.66 14.36 -61.20
C ARG A 251 30.12 14.62 -61.59
N VAL A 252 30.49 14.20 -62.79
CA VAL A 252 31.52 14.89 -63.58
C VAL A 252 30.94 15.09 -64.97
N GLU A 253 30.43 16.29 -65.21
CA GLU A 253 30.43 16.97 -66.51
C GLU A 253 29.90 18.39 -66.28
N SER A 254 30.84 19.31 -66.08
CA SER A 254 30.57 20.75 -66.13
C SER A 254 30.57 21.23 -67.58
N PRO A 255 29.61 22.06 -67.98
CA PRO A 255 29.97 23.21 -68.81
C PRO A 255 29.24 24.47 -68.33
N GLY A 256 29.98 25.40 -67.73
CA GLY A 256 29.45 26.70 -67.30
C GLY A 256 30.31 27.86 -67.80
N ARG A 257 29.91 28.44 -68.93
CA ARG A 257 30.28 29.80 -69.39
C ARG A 257 28.96 30.48 -69.81
N PRO A 258 28.84 31.82 -69.87
CA PRO A 258 29.70 32.89 -69.33
C PRO A 258 28.92 34.00 -68.55
N LEU A 259 29.69 34.88 -67.90
CA LEU A 259 29.30 36.11 -67.21
C LEU A 259 28.74 37.21 -68.15
N PRO A 260 28.03 38.22 -67.59
CA PRO A 260 28.38 39.59 -67.93
C PRO A 260 28.55 40.54 -66.72
N ARG A 261 29.78 41.04 -66.60
CA ARG A 261 30.20 42.45 -66.55
C ARG A 261 29.52 43.45 -65.56
N ARG A 262 30.25 43.64 -64.44
CA ARG A 262 30.91 44.90 -63.99
C ARG A 262 30.01 46.07 -63.51
N ARG A 263 30.18 46.46 -62.24
CA ARG A 263 30.94 47.67 -61.83
C ARG A 263 30.98 47.86 -60.31
N LYS A 264 32.21 48.10 -59.81
CA LYS A 264 32.66 49.05 -58.76
C LYS A 264 32.00 48.93 -57.37
N SER A 265 32.68 49.01 -56.24
CA SER A 265 34.07 49.35 -55.94
C SER A 265 34.24 49.21 -54.42
N GLY A 266 35.39 48.68 -53.98
CA GLY A 266 36.07 49.07 -52.75
C GLY A 266 35.57 48.44 -51.45
N GLY A 267 36.47 47.75 -50.77
CA GLY A 267 36.31 47.27 -49.40
C GLY A 267 37.09 45.99 -49.16
N VAL A 268 38.41 46.11 -49.08
CA VAL A 268 39.32 45.05 -48.65
C VAL A 268 39.19 44.92 -47.14
N TYR A 269 38.71 43.77 -46.66
CA TYR A 269 39.01 43.26 -45.32
C TYR A 269 40.01 42.12 -45.49
N ILE A 270 41.20 42.31 -44.92
CA ILE A 270 42.09 41.25 -44.47
C ILE A 270 41.78 41.07 -42.97
N ASP A 271 42.08 39.87 -42.47
CA ASP A 271 42.06 39.37 -41.09
C ASP A 271 40.85 38.50 -40.75
N GLU A 272 40.98 37.39 -40.04
CA GLU A 272 42.13 36.56 -39.67
C GLU A 272 41.53 35.24 -39.14
N VAL A 273 42.36 34.20 -39.13
CA VAL A 273 42.08 32.84 -38.64
C VAL A 273 41.65 32.85 -37.17
N LYS A 274 40.66 32.03 -36.78
CA LYS A 274 40.64 31.43 -35.42
C LYS A 274 40.04 30.03 -35.42
N GLU A 275 40.97 29.08 -35.41
CA GLU A 275 40.83 27.71 -34.93
C GLU A 275 40.26 27.74 -33.49
N SER A 276 39.08 27.13 -33.30
CA SER A 276 38.36 27.23 -32.02
C SER A 276 38.88 26.20 -31.01
N ALA A 277 39.83 26.62 -30.17
CA ALA A 277 40.26 25.86 -29.01
C ALA A 277 39.04 25.44 -28.15
N HIS A 278 38.91 24.15 -27.87
CA HIS A 278 37.79 23.61 -27.12
C HIS A 278 38.01 23.81 -25.61
N ILE A 279 37.10 24.51 -24.94
CA ILE A 279 37.15 24.80 -23.50
C ILE A 279 36.38 23.72 -22.74
N TYR A 280 36.93 23.23 -21.63
CA TYR A 280 36.31 22.22 -20.76
C TYR A 280 36.10 22.77 -19.35
N CYS A 281 35.05 22.31 -18.67
CA CYS A 281 34.79 22.66 -17.28
C CYS A 281 35.81 21.98 -16.36
N HIS A 282 36.51 22.76 -15.54
CA HIS A 282 37.48 22.25 -14.57
C HIS A 282 36.86 21.47 -13.41
N GLN A 283 35.54 21.60 -13.19
CA GLN A 283 34.87 20.98 -12.05
C GLN A 283 34.22 19.64 -12.45
N CYS A 284 33.53 19.58 -13.60
CA CYS A 284 32.83 18.36 -14.04
C CYS A 284 33.40 17.73 -15.33
N GLY A 285 34.44 18.32 -15.94
CA GLY A 285 35.11 17.78 -17.12
C GLY A 285 34.34 17.90 -18.44
N LYS A 286 33.08 18.36 -18.45
CA LYS A 286 32.29 18.48 -19.68
C LYS A 286 32.73 19.68 -20.54
N ARG A 287 32.64 19.50 -21.86
CA ARG A 287 32.96 20.52 -22.87
C ARG A 287 31.96 21.67 -22.82
N ALA A 288 32.46 22.90 -22.86
CA ALA A 288 31.66 24.11 -22.98
C ALA A 288 31.45 24.48 -24.46
N SER A 289 30.32 25.12 -24.77
CA SER A 289 30.11 25.71 -26.08
C SER A 289 30.86 27.05 -26.19
N PRO A 290 31.31 27.46 -27.40
CA PRO A 290 31.93 28.77 -27.60
C PRO A 290 31.03 29.90 -27.08
N GLY A 291 31.54 30.72 -26.17
CA GLY A 291 30.81 31.85 -25.56
C GLY A 291 30.16 31.58 -24.20
N ASP A 292 30.15 30.34 -23.70
CA ASP A 292 29.62 30.04 -22.36
C ASP A 292 30.48 30.66 -21.25
N ARG A 293 29.87 31.41 -20.33
CA ARG A 293 30.53 31.92 -19.10
C ARG A 293 30.45 30.96 -17.91
N TYR A 294 29.42 30.11 -17.90
CA TYR A 294 29.16 29.13 -16.85
C TYR A 294 28.92 27.76 -17.48
N CYS A 295 29.31 26.70 -16.79
CA CYS A 295 29.02 25.34 -17.23
C CYS A 295 27.52 25.08 -17.17
N ARG A 296 26.91 24.69 -18.30
CA ARG A 296 25.48 24.37 -18.36
C ARG A 296 25.09 23.13 -17.57
N THR A 297 26.04 22.28 -17.20
CA THR A 297 25.77 21.05 -16.44
C THR A 297 25.87 21.25 -14.94
N CYS A 298 26.87 21.98 -14.44
CA CYS A 298 27.08 22.14 -12.99
C CYS A 298 27.01 23.59 -12.49
N GLY A 299 26.82 24.57 -13.37
CA GLY A 299 26.70 25.99 -13.01
C GLY A 299 28.03 26.69 -12.67
N THR A 300 29.15 25.96 -12.57
CA THR A 300 30.45 26.57 -12.24
C THR A 300 30.93 27.54 -13.33
N GLN A 301 31.46 28.70 -12.93
CA GLN A 301 32.05 29.67 -13.85
C GLN A 301 33.25 29.08 -14.59
N LEU A 302 33.27 29.20 -15.92
CA LEU A 302 34.36 28.69 -16.74
C LEU A 302 35.54 29.65 -16.70
N ARG A 303 36.75 29.10 -16.56
CA ARG A 303 37.99 29.86 -16.71
C ARG A 303 38.28 29.94 -18.20
N LEU A 304 37.89 31.05 -18.83
CA LEU A 304 38.25 31.35 -20.21
C LEU A 304 39.73 31.76 -20.18
N GLY A 305 40.59 30.92 -20.77
CA GLY A 305 42.02 31.23 -20.99
C GLY A 305 42.22 32.13 -22.19
#